data_AF-A0A3B9A646-F1
#
_entry.id   AF-A0A3B9A646-F1
#
_cell.length_a   1.000
_cell.length_b   1.000
_cell.length_c   1.000
_cell.angle_alpha   90.00
_cell.angle_beta   90.00
_cell.angle_gamma   90.00
#
_symmetry.space_group_name_H-M   'P 1'
#
loop_
_entity.id
_entity.type
_entity.pdbx_description
1 polymer ?
#
loop_
_entity_poly.entity_id
_entity_poly.type
_entity_poly.pdbx_seq_one_letter_code
_entity_poly.pdbx_strand_id
1 'polypeptide(L)'
;MTWTRTALTLALSSLMGPTLEIFGGSAARPGWMFWPMCIPIQAGLIKALQIRITRWWEQRVILPSSFHIWPGKRARQTSWAYTNIRAITSGDPIWVEMQRRSFISVDGVSMAENMIQSNRLHRLVKLMMDSGEAKSVEEAQQILAQYRMGIQVRRGSAASPAYQAALLTAVNTGRRCFLGGVQVAGDLDIPLSIPWRGCSTLAEATQDLQGQIVSELPAGLPWIYFGDGIPKNTSTGFAIRPVVQGWNGGVLPACDPISFSMEETFTPAGVLAGAMAVSEAFQWIRGDSPLAGYRSVGLSLWQPSATANWQTAEPGPRLEYLPAKLWLIGLGHLGQAYLWTLGFLPYPVGSKVNLVLQDIDSLEDANDSTSLLTNSALVGVKKTRAMAAWCEERGFQTSLIERIFAGDFNISDSEPALVLCGVDNIEARRVLDKVGFKRIIEAGLGKGTQEYLALKIHTFPGSRPADQCWKSTNEGSYSPVPLITQPAYQDLLEKGADRCGLIELAGHSVGASFVGAVASTLVIAQVLRLIIGESIDELIDGDLRSSSILSCVVPNRSCLDLFNPGLIHI
;
A
#
# COMPACT_ATOMS: atom_id res chain seq x y z
N MET A 1 41.76 25.45 43.58
CA MET A 1 43.04 24.72 43.72
C MET A 1 43.30 24.06 42.36
N THR A 2 44.25 24.52 41.54
CA THR A 2 45.70 24.19 41.60
C THR A 2 45.91 22.67 41.65
N TRP A 3 46.50 22.06 40.63
CA TRP A 3 47.91 22.27 40.24
C TRP A 3 48.19 22.70 38.79
N THR A 4 49.43 23.16 38.59
CA THR A 4 50.12 23.41 37.30
C THR A 4 51.34 22.43 37.25
N ARG A 5 52.24 22.31 36.26
CA ARG A 5 52.67 23.13 35.10
C ARG A 5 53.67 22.33 34.21
N THR A 6 53.91 22.79 32.97
CA THR A 6 55.14 22.53 32.14
C THR A 6 55.34 21.12 31.52
N ALA A 7 56.25 20.97 30.53
CA ALA A 7 56.13 21.28 29.09
C ALA A 7 57.51 21.20 28.34
N LEU A 8 57.50 20.95 27.01
CA LEU A 8 58.65 20.96 26.07
C LEU A 8 59.73 19.88 26.32
N THR A 9 60.67 19.51 25.41
CA THR A 9 61.09 19.93 24.04
C THR A 9 61.18 18.70 23.10
N LEU A 10 61.39 18.72 21.77
CA LEU A 10 61.50 19.77 20.71
C LEU A 10 60.61 19.29 19.52
N ALA A 11 60.83 19.34 18.19
CA ALA A 11 61.84 19.81 17.20
C ALA A 11 61.06 20.27 15.94
N LEU A 12 61.36 21.39 15.25
CA LEU A 12 62.37 21.63 14.19
C LEU A 12 62.28 20.68 12.96
N SER A 13 62.15 21.15 11.70
CA SER A 13 62.34 22.53 11.19
C SER A 13 61.67 22.86 9.82
N SER A 14 61.10 24.07 9.71
CA SER A 14 61.35 25.12 8.65
C SER A 14 61.07 24.86 7.15
N LEU A 15 60.74 25.85 6.28
CA LEU A 15 60.74 27.33 6.37
C LEU A 15 59.44 27.98 5.80
N MET A 16 59.11 29.17 6.32
CA MET A 16 58.64 30.45 5.70
C MET A 16 57.92 30.42 4.33
N GLY A 17 56.90 31.25 4.05
CA GLY A 17 56.49 32.55 4.63
C GLY A 17 56.82 33.74 3.68
N PRO A 18 56.35 35.00 3.91
CA PRO A 18 55.59 35.49 5.08
C PRO A 18 54.41 36.49 4.77
N THR A 19 53.45 36.64 5.74
CA THR A 19 52.89 37.89 6.36
C THR A 19 52.41 39.12 5.53
N LEU A 20 51.54 40.06 5.96
CA LEU A 20 50.63 40.34 7.13
C LEU A 20 49.51 41.32 6.58
N GLU A 21 48.26 41.42 7.06
CA GLU A 21 47.72 42.26 8.19
C GLU A 21 48.17 43.76 8.19
N ILE A 22 47.39 44.81 8.50
CA ILE A 22 46.15 45.04 9.31
C ILE A 22 45.31 46.19 8.66
N PHE A 23 43.98 46.36 8.83
CA PHE A 23 43.25 47.02 9.95
C PHE A 23 41.71 46.86 9.81
N GLY A 24 40.95 47.02 10.91
CA GLY A 24 39.48 46.85 10.97
C GLY A 24 38.64 48.08 10.52
N GLY A 25 37.32 48.15 10.77
CA GLY A 25 36.42 47.21 11.48
C GLY A 25 35.00 47.80 11.68
N SER A 26 34.13 47.11 12.43
CA SER A 26 32.83 47.58 12.97
C SER A 26 31.64 47.90 12.02
N ALA A 27 30.81 46.88 11.78
CA ALA A 27 29.35 46.87 12.00
C ALA A 27 28.34 47.68 11.11
N ALA A 28 27.07 47.27 11.27
CA ALA A 28 25.79 47.89 10.88
C ALA A 28 25.24 47.75 9.43
N ARG A 29 23.90 47.69 9.36
CA ARG A 29 22.99 47.65 8.18
C ARG A 29 22.10 48.93 8.22
N PRO A 30 21.07 49.16 7.35
CA PRO A 30 20.86 48.79 5.93
C PRO A 30 20.31 49.94 5.02
N GLY A 31 20.58 49.85 3.70
CA GLY A 31 19.52 49.88 2.67
C GLY A 31 19.14 51.18 1.93
N TRP A 32 18.01 51.10 1.22
CA TRP A 32 17.23 52.13 0.49
C TRP A 32 17.70 52.65 -0.89
N MET A 33 17.03 52.09 -1.92
CA MET A 33 16.35 52.76 -3.07
C MET A 33 17.09 53.56 -4.17
N PHE A 34 16.81 53.14 -5.43
CA PHE A 34 16.45 53.94 -6.63
C PHE A 34 17.58 54.82 -7.26
N TRP A 35 17.65 55.11 -8.57
CA TRP A 35 16.77 54.85 -9.74
C TRP A 35 17.62 54.59 -11.04
N PRO A 36 17.08 54.51 -12.28
CA PRO A 36 17.71 53.77 -13.40
C PRO A 36 18.58 54.61 -14.36
N MET A 37 19.26 53.91 -15.29
CA MET A 37 19.69 54.48 -16.57
C MET A 37 19.59 53.43 -17.70
N CYS A 38 18.88 53.75 -18.78
CA CYS A 38 18.75 52.89 -19.97
C CYS A 38 19.30 53.60 -21.20
N ILE A 39 20.34 53.03 -21.84
CA ILE A 39 20.80 53.38 -23.20
C ILE A 39 21.13 52.05 -23.94
N PRO A 40 20.79 51.88 -25.23
CA PRO A 40 20.74 50.57 -25.88
C PRO A 40 21.98 50.24 -26.74
N ILE A 41 22.08 48.98 -27.19
CA ILE A 41 22.98 48.52 -28.27
C ILE A 41 22.17 47.72 -29.30
N GLN A 42 22.57 47.80 -30.58
CA GLN A 42 21.84 47.29 -31.74
C GLN A 42 22.15 45.82 -32.09
N ALA A 43 21.33 45.27 -32.99
CA ALA A 43 21.31 43.86 -33.41
C ALA A 43 22.49 43.41 -34.30
N GLY A 44 22.71 42.09 -34.35
CA GLY A 44 23.56 41.44 -35.35
C GLY A 44 23.39 39.91 -35.42
N LEU A 45 22.84 39.41 -36.54
CA LEU A 45 23.22 38.23 -37.35
C LEU A 45 23.57 36.86 -36.68
N ILE A 46 23.26 35.66 -37.23
CA ILE A 46 22.34 35.25 -38.33
C ILE A 46 22.13 33.69 -38.33
N LYS A 47 21.02 33.20 -38.92
CA LYS A 47 20.71 31.84 -39.46
C LYS A 47 21.13 30.55 -38.69
N ALA A 48 20.14 29.71 -38.36
CA ALA A 48 19.93 28.30 -38.79
C ALA A 48 18.94 27.59 -37.83
N LEU A 49 18.01 26.70 -38.24
CA LEU A 49 17.55 26.23 -39.55
C LEU A 49 16.04 25.87 -39.44
N GLN A 50 15.18 26.23 -40.40
CA GLN A 50 13.73 25.93 -40.32
C GLN A 50 13.08 25.67 -41.70
N ILE A 51 12.77 24.40 -41.98
CA ILE A 51 12.16 23.80 -43.18
C ILE A 51 11.53 22.49 -42.65
N ARG A 52 10.24 22.12 -42.72
CA ARG A 52 8.97 22.43 -43.44
C ARG A 52 7.79 22.04 -42.48
N ILE A 53 6.46 22.20 -42.67
CA ILE A 53 5.49 22.85 -43.60
C ILE A 53 4.16 22.96 -42.77
N THR A 54 3.46 24.10 -42.65
CA THR A 54 2.21 24.49 -43.37
C THR A 54 1.14 23.40 -43.53
N ARG A 55 -0.18 23.56 -43.36
CA ARG A 55 -1.20 24.64 -43.19
C ARG A 55 -2.27 24.13 -42.16
N TRP A 56 -3.35 24.79 -41.72
CA TRP A 56 -4.00 26.13 -41.86
C TRP A 56 -4.78 26.41 -40.53
N TRP A 57 -5.22 27.61 -40.12
CA TRP A 57 -6.34 28.49 -40.57
C TRP A 57 -7.73 27.81 -40.48
N GLU A 58 -8.80 28.42 -39.93
CA GLU A 58 -9.00 29.85 -39.55
C GLU A 58 -10.19 30.11 -38.59
N GLN A 59 -10.19 31.28 -37.92
CA GLN A 59 -11.33 32.07 -37.37
C GLN A 59 -12.33 31.36 -36.39
N ARG A 60 -13.07 32.04 -35.50
CA ARG A 60 -13.41 33.47 -35.36
C ARG A 60 -13.67 33.83 -33.88
N VAL A 61 -13.43 35.07 -33.46
CA VAL A 61 -13.79 35.60 -32.12
C VAL A 61 -15.12 36.37 -32.19
N ILE A 62 -15.97 36.22 -31.18
CA ILE A 62 -17.07 37.16 -30.89
C ILE A 62 -17.02 37.51 -29.39
N LEU A 63 -16.85 38.80 -29.10
CA LEU A 63 -17.11 39.39 -27.78
C LEU A 63 -18.48 40.07 -27.80
N PRO A 64 -19.14 40.18 -26.64
CA PRO A 64 -19.53 41.53 -26.21
C PRO A 64 -18.99 41.88 -24.81
N SER A 65 -18.55 43.14 -24.67
CA SER A 65 -18.53 43.85 -23.39
C SER A 65 -19.99 44.09 -22.91
N SER A 66 -20.29 44.30 -21.62
CA SER A 66 -19.85 45.47 -20.84
C SER A 66 -20.19 45.36 -19.34
N PHE A 67 -19.39 46.00 -18.48
CA PHE A 67 -19.68 46.57 -17.14
C PHE A 67 -20.74 45.90 -16.23
N HIS A 68 -20.39 45.49 -15.00
CA HIS A 68 -20.15 46.45 -13.89
C HIS A 68 -19.24 45.88 -12.77
N ILE A 69 -18.77 46.76 -11.88
CA ILE A 69 -17.92 46.45 -10.72
C ILE A 69 -18.69 46.75 -9.42
N TRP A 70 -18.68 45.83 -8.45
CA TRP A 70 -18.72 46.16 -7.01
C TRP A 70 -17.94 45.08 -6.21
N PRO A 71 -17.34 45.40 -5.04
CA PRO A 71 -16.21 44.64 -4.53
C PRO A 71 -16.54 43.59 -3.45
N GLY A 72 -15.68 42.57 -3.36
CA GLY A 72 -15.29 41.98 -2.07
C GLY A 72 -15.94 40.66 -1.66
N LYS A 73 -15.21 39.56 -1.89
CA LYS A 73 -15.04 38.46 -0.91
C LYS A 73 -13.79 37.65 -1.25
N ARG A 74 -13.17 37.05 -0.23
CA ARG A 74 -11.92 36.28 -0.36
C ARG A 74 -12.18 35.01 -1.18
N ALA A 75 -11.38 34.76 -2.20
CA ALA A 75 -11.39 33.48 -2.91
C ALA A 75 -10.98 32.36 -1.93
N ARG A 76 -11.87 31.40 -1.69
CA ARG A 76 -11.49 30.11 -1.09
C ARG A 76 -10.88 29.26 -2.19
N GLN A 77 -9.67 28.76 -1.95
CA GLN A 77 -9.02 27.78 -2.81
C GLN A 77 -9.73 26.44 -2.63
N THR A 78 -10.55 26.04 -3.59
CA THR A 78 -11.33 24.79 -3.55
C THR A 78 -10.48 23.62 -4.04
N SER A 79 -9.85 22.91 -3.10
CA SER A 79 -9.24 21.60 -3.35
C SER A 79 -10.35 20.54 -3.53
N TRP A 80 -10.44 19.95 -4.71
CA TRP A 80 -11.39 18.88 -5.02
C TRP A 80 -10.92 17.53 -4.48
N ALA A 81 -11.11 17.31 -3.18
CA ALA A 81 -10.83 16.02 -2.52
C ALA A 81 -11.98 15.03 -2.78
N TYR A 82 -11.81 14.14 -3.75
CA TYR A 82 -12.78 13.07 -4.06
C TYR A 82 -12.78 12.00 -2.96
N THR A 83 -13.70 12.14 -2.01
CA THR A 83 -13.75 11.36 -0.75
C THR A 83 -14.91 10.37 -0.73
N ASN A 84 -14.78 9.24 -1.43
CA ASN A 84 -15.82 8.18 -1.48
C ASN A 84 -15.26 6.76 -1.70
N ILE A 85 -14.56 6.17 -0.73
CA ILE A 85 -14.49 4.69 -0.66
C ILE A 85 -15.86 4.21 -0.19
N ARG A 86 -16.62 3.53 -1.07
CA ARG A 86 -17.99 3.07 -0.79
C ARG A 86 -18.08 1.55 -0.85
N ALA A 87 -18.56 0.95 0.24
CA ALA A 87 -18.96 -0.45 0.21
C ALA A 87 -20.37 -0.59 -0.38
N ILE A 88 -20.51 -1.40 -1.42
CA ILE A 88 -21.81 -1.93 -1.87
C ILE A 88 -22.30 -2.93 -0.82
N THR A 89 -23.57 -2.84 -0.45
CA THR A 89 -24.30 -3.77 0.41
C THR A 89 -24.83 -4.96 -0.38
N SER A 90 -24.40 -6.18 -0.07
CA SER A 90 -25.04 -7.42 -0.52
C SER A 90 -26.27 -7.71 0.35
N GLY A 91 -27.34 -6.92 0.19
CA GLY A 91 -28.44 -6.83 1.16
C GLY A 91 -29.81 -6.49 0.56
N ASP A 92 -30.20 -7.17 -0.52
CA ASP A 92 -31.53 -7.04 -1.13
C ASP A 92 -32.54 -8.01 -0.48
N PRO A 93 -33.80 -7.64 -0.19
CA PRO A 93 -34.76 -8.54 0.47
C PRO A 93 -35.08 -9.83 -0.29
N ILE A 94 -34.77 -9.89 -1.59
CA ILE A 94 -35.00 -11.03 -2.49
C ILE A 94 -34.26 -12.30 -2.03
N TRP A 95 -33.10 -12.17 -1.40
CA TRP A 95 -32.23 -13.31 -1.04
C TRP A 95 -32.88 -14.33 -0.08
N VAL A 96 -33.79 -13.90 0.80
CA VAL A 96 -34.46 -14.78 1.78
C VAL A 96 -35.56 -15.64 1.12
N GLU A 97 -36.19 -15.13 0.06
CA GLU A 97 -37.28 -15.84 -0.64
C GLU A 97 -36.71 -16.93 -1.58
N MET A 98 -35.55 -16.71 -2.18
CA MET A 98 -34.94 -17.64 -3.15
C MET A 98 -34.48 -18.96 -2.54
N GLN A 99 -33.92 -18.97 -1.32
CA GLN A 99 -33.48 -20.21 -0.65
C GLN A 99 -34.60 -21.24 -0.43
N ARG A 100 -35.88 -20.83 -0.47
CA ARG A 100 -37.03 -21.73 -0.31
C ARG A 100 -37.47 -22.45 -1.58
N ARG A 101 -36.93 -22.12 -2.75
CA ARG A 101 -37.37 -22.70 -4.05
C ARG A 101 -36.37 -23.66 -4.70
N SER A 102 -35.15 -23.74 -4.18
CA SER A 102 -34.07 -24.56 -4.76
C SER A 102 -34.10 -26.04 -4.31
N PHE A 103 -35.25 -26.70 -4.42
CA PHE A 103 -35.35 -28.16 -4.32
C PHE A 103 -36.28 -28.70 -5.42
N ILE A 104 -35.95 -29.90 -5.93
CA ILE A 104 -36.57 -30.57 -7.08
C ILE A 104 -36.19 -29.97 -8.45
N SER A 105 -35.08 -30.47 -9.00
CA SER A 105 -35.03 -30.97 -10.38
C SER A 105 -34.02 -32.11 -10.45
N VAL A 106 -34.25 -33.09 -11.33
CA VAL A 106 -33.45 -34.31 -11.49
C VAL A 106 -33.14 -34.50 -12.98
N ASP A 107 -31.96 -35.05 -13.27
CA ASP A 107 -31.41 -35.38 -14.59
C ASP A 107 -31.25 -34.23 -15.60
N GLY A 108 -29.99 -33.98 -15.98
CA GLY A 108 -29.64 -32.95 -16.97
C GLY A 108 -28.17 -32.57 -16.99
N VAL A 109 -27.29 -33.47 -17.46
CA VAL A 109 -25.91 -33.10 -17.79
C VAL A 109 -25.95 -32.15 -18.99
N SER A 110 -25.75 -30.85 -18.73
CA SER A 110 -25.83 -29.77 -19.72
C SER A 110 -24.53 -28.98 -19.79
N MET A 111 -24.32 -28.28 -20.89
CA MET A 111 -23.07 -27.57 -21.22
C MET A 111 -22.91 -26.24 -20.45
N ALA A 112 -22.93 -26.30 -19.12
CA ALA A 112 -22.85 -25.14 -18.23
C ALA A 112 -21.42 -24.81 -17.74
N GLU A 113 -20.40 -25.56 -18.17
CA GLU A 113 -19.04 -25.49 -17.62
C GLU A 113 -18.24 -24.24 -18.03
N ASN A 114 -18.69 -23.49 -19.05
CA ASN A 114 -18.00 -22.30 -19.59
C ASN A 114 -18.52 -20.95 -19.06
N MET A 115 -19.38 -20.92 -18.03
CA MET A 115 -19.71 -19.66 -17.35
C MET A 115 -18.59 -19.23 -16.39
N ILE A 116 -18.08 -18.01 -16.55
CA ILE A 116 -16.99 -17.47 -15.72
C ILE A 116 -17.53 -17.10 -14.34
N GLN A 117 -17.35 -18.01 -13.37
CA GLN A 117 -17.78 -17.81 -11.99
C GLN A 117 -16.92 -16.74 -11.28
N SER A 118 -17.54 -15.88 -10.48
CA SER A 118 -16.90 -14.73 -9.83
C SER A 118 -15.93 -15.09 -8.70
N ASN A 119 -16.04 -16.31 -8.16
CA ASN A 119 -15.11 -16.96 -7.24
C ASN A 119 -13.81 -17.44 -7.93
N ARG A 120 -13.77 -17.48 -9.27
CA ARG A 120 -12.60 -17.83 -10.10
C ARG A 120 -11.96 -16.64 -10.79
N LEU A 121 -12.67 -15.52 -10.94
CA LEU A 121 -12.14 -14.35 -11.65
C LEU A 121 -11.06 -13.63 -10.82
N HIS A 122 -9.81 -13.71 -11.29
CA HIS A 122 -8.66 -12.97 -10.76
C HIS A 122 -8.96 -11.47 -10.67
N ARG A 123 -8.78 -10.85 -9.51
CA ARG A 123 -9.31 -9.49 -9.21
C ARG A 123 -8.69 -8.38 -10.07
N LEU A 124 -7.51 -8.61 -10.66
CA LEU A 124 -6.91 -7.72 -11.66
C LEU A 124 -7.34 -8.01 -13.11
N VAL A 125 -7.80 -9.23 -13.43
CA VAL A 125 -8.44 -9.49 -14.74
C VAL A 125 -9.74 -8.69 -14.79
N LYS A 126 -10.53 -8.70 -13.70
CA LYS A 126 -11.69 -7.81 -13.54
C LYS A 126 -11.33 -6.32 -13.69
N LEU A 127 -10.17 -5.89 -13.17
CA LEU A 127 -9.72 -4.50 -13.29
C LEU A 127 -9.54 -4.05 -14.75
N MET A 128 -9.09 -4.93 -15.65
CA MET A 128 -8.98 -4.66 -17.09
C MET A 128 -10.32 -4.75 -17.83
N MET A 129 -11.26 -5.55 -17.33
CA MET A 129 -12.64 -5.64 -17.85
C MET A 129 -13.45 -4.39 -17.49
N ASP A 130 -13.40 -3.97 -16.23
CA ASP A 130 -14.16 -2.84 -15.69
C ASP A 130 -13.68 -1.49 -16.25
N SER A 131 -12.41 -1.38 -16.63
CA SER A 131 -11.84 -0.17 -17.24
C SER A 131 -12.12 -0.07 -18.75
N GLY A 132 -12.36 -1.21 -19.41
CA GLY A 132 -12.45 -1.30 -20.87
C GLY A 132 -11.09 -1.41 -21.57
N GLU A 133 -10.00 -1.69 -20.84
CA GLU A 133 -8.69 -2.01 -21.44
C GLU A 133 -8.72 -3.30 -22.26
N ALA A 134 -9.60 -4.25 -21.90
CA ALA A 134 -9.78 -5.52 -22.58
C ALA A 134 -11.19 -5.68 -23.18
N LYS A 135 -11.26 -6.33 -24.35
CA LYS A 135 -12.50 -6.63 -25.09
C LYS A 135 -13.12 -7.96 -24.72
N SER A 136 -12.38 -8.82 -24.03
CA SER A 136 -12.83 -10.12 -23.54
C SER A 136 -12.05 -10.52 -22.29
N VAL A 137 -12.52 -11.54 -21.57
CA VAL A 137 -11.82 -12.01 -20.37
C VAL A 137 -10.52 -12.72 -20.74
N GLU A 138 -10.46 -13.36 -21.91
CA GLU A 138 -9.25 -13.99 -22.42
C GLU A 138 -8.20 -12.93 -22.81
N GLU A 139 -8.59 -11.78 -23.39
CA GLU A 139 -7.68 -10.66 -23.65
C GLU A 139 -7.15 -10.06 -22.33
N ALA A 140 -8.02 -9.88 -21.32
CA ALA A 140 -7.62 -9.40 -20.00
C ALA A 140 -6.61 -10.34 -19.29
N GLN A 141 -6.78 -11.65 -19.43
CA GLN A 141 -5.82 -12.65 -18.95
C GLN A 141 -4.50 -12.59 -19.73
N GLN A 142 -4.55 -12.48 -21.06
CA GLN A 142 -3.36 -12.39 -21.91
C GLN A 142 -2.52 -11.13 -21.65
N ILE A 143 -3.14 -9.99 -21.35
CA ILE A 143 -2.44 -8.76 -20.95
C ILE A 143 -1.66 -9.00 -19.66
N LEU A 144 -2.31 -9.52 -18.61
CA LEU A 144 -1.64 -9.76 -17.32
C LEU A 144 -0.58 -10.88 -17.38
N ALA A 145 -0.75 -11.87 -18.26
CA ALA A 145 0.26 -12.91 -18.53
C ALA A 145 1.52 -12.37 -19.26
N GLN A 146 1.44 -11.20 -19.88
CA GLN A 146 2.61 -10.49 -20.42
C GLN A 146 3.31 -9.63 -19.35
N TYR A 147 2.61 -9.22 -18.30
CA TYR A 147 3.20 -8.41 -17.23
C TYR A 147 4.22 -9.24 -16.45
N ARG A 148 5.47 -8.78 -16.44
CA ARG A 148 6.63 -9.39 -15.76
C ARG A 148 7.39 -8.34 -14.96
N MET A 149 8.09 -8.76 -13.92
CA MET A 149 8.87 -7.86 -13.06
C MET A 149 10.23 -8.48 -12.72
N GLY A 150 11.28 -7.65 -12.70
CA GLY A 150 12.62 -8.05 -12.27
C GLY A 150 12.95 -7.49 -10.89
N ILE A 151 13.57 -8.29 -10.03
CA ILE A 151 14.14 -7.87 -8.75
C ILE A 151 15.64 -8.15 -8.77
N GLN A 152 16.46 -7.09 -8.69
CA GLN A 152 17.92 -7.20 -8.68
C GLN A 152 18.44 -6.94 -7.27
N VAL A 153 19.09 -7.95 -6.68
CA VAL A 153 19.73 -7.86 -5.36
C VAL A 153 21.22 -7.66 -5.51
N ARG A 154 21.75 -6.59 -4.92
CA ARG A 154 23.19 -6.33 -4.80
C ARG A 154 23.74 -6.99 -3.54
N ARG A 155 25.05 -7.26 -3.52
CA ARG A 155 25.68 -8.02 -2.43
C ARG A 155 25.40 -7.38 -1.06
N GLY A 156 24.93 -8.17 -0.10
CA GLY A 156 24.54 -7.73 1.24
C GLY A 156 23.32 -6.80 1.32
N SER A 157 22.74 -6.38 0.19
CA SER A 157 21.70 -5.35 0.15
C SER A 157 20.29 -5.83 0.53
N ALA A 158 20.16 -7.11 0.89
CA ALA A 158 19.00 -7.70 1.53
C ALA A 158 19.40 -8.50 2.79
N ALA A 159 20.49 -8.12 3.48
CA ALA A 159 20.96 -8.81 4.68
C ALA A 159 20.16 -8.48 5.95
N SER A 160 19.53 -7.30 6.04
CA SER A 160 18.81 -6.87 7.24
C SER A 160 17.34 -7.31 7.24
N PRO A 161 16.70 -7.43 8.42
CA PRO A 161 15.30 -7.87 8.54
C PRO A 161 14.32 -7.03 7.70
N ALA A 162 14.48 -5.71 7.67
CA ALA A 162 13.57 -4.84 6.93
C ALA A 162 13.72 -5.01 5.41
N TYR A 163 14.93 -5.17 4.88
CA TYR A 163 15.13 -5.40 3.45
C TYR A 163 14.74 -6.83 3.01
N GLN A 164 14.83 -7.83 3.90
CA GLN A 164 14.26 -9.15 3.64
C GLN A 164 12.72 -9.11 3.62
N ALA A 165 12.09 -8.44 4.59
CA ALA A 165 10.64 -8.23 4.60
C ALA A 165 10.14 -7.45 3.36
N ALA A 166 10.93 -6.47 2.89
CA ALA A 166 10.67 -5.74 1.65
C ALA A 166 10.78 -6.64 0.42
N LEU A 167 11.84 -7.44 0.29
CA LEU A 167 12.01 -8.34 -0.87
C LEU A 167 10.93 -9.41 -0.92
N LEU A 168 10.67 -10.11 0.19
CA LEU A 168 9.64 -11.14 0.23
C LEU A 168 8.23 -10.55 0.03
N THR A 169 7.97 -9.32 0.49
CA THR A 169 6.72 -8.61 0.14
C THR A 169 6.65 -8.25 -1.34
N ALA A 170 7.75 -7.81 -1.97
CA ALA A 170 7.80 -7.51 -3.39
C ALA A 170 7.61 -8.77 -4.26
N VAL A 171 8.18 -9.92 -3.87
CA VAL A 171 7.92 -11.21 -4.52
C VAL A 171 6.45 -11.63 -4.34
N ASN A 172 5.96 -11.67 -3.09
CA ASN A 172 4.62 -12.18 -2.77
C ASN A 172 3.49 -11.32 -3.37
N THR A 173 3.61 -9.99 -3.31
CA THR A 173 2.64 -9.09 -3.95
C THR A 173 2.81 -9.11 -5.47
N GLY A 174 4.05 -9.07 -5.96
CA GLY A 174 4.39 -9.07 -7.38
C GLY A 174 3.85 -10.29 -8.14
N ARG A 175 3.97 -11.51 -7.58
CA ARG A 175 3.48 -12.74 -8.25
C ARG A 175 1.96 -12.76 -8.49
N ARG A 176 1.21 -11.89 -7.83
CA ARG A 176 -0.25 -11.70 -7.99
C ARG A 176 -0.62 -10.57 -8.96
N CYS A 177 0.37 -9.78 -9.38
CA CYS A 177 0.19 -8.59 -10.23
C CYS A 177 0.88 -8.74 -11.60
N PHE A 178 1.93 -9.54 -11.66
CA PHE A 178 2.74 -9.81 -12.85
C PHE A 178 2.65 -11.32 -13.17
N LEU A 179 1.58 -11.73 -13.85
CA LEU A 179 1.27 -13.15 -14.07
C LEU A 179 2.21 -13.83 -15.09
N GLY A 180 3.00 -13.05 -15.83
CA GLY A 180 4.13 -13.56 -16.60
C GLY A 180 5.35 -13.97 -15.73
N GLY A 181 5.33 -13.66 -14.43
CA GLY A 181 6.35 -14.04 -13.45
C GLY A 181 7.12 -12.87 -12.83
N VAL A 182 7.58 -13.09 -11.59
CA VAL A 182 8.57 -12.24 -10.91
C VAL A 182 9.91 -12.97 -10.93
N GLN A 183 10.92 -12.34 -11.51
CA GLN A 183 12.27 -12.88 -11.65
C GLN A 183 13.22 -12.18 -10.69
N VAL A 184 14.07 -12.94 -10.00
CA VAL A 184 14.96 -12.43 -8.93
C VAL A 184 16.40 -12.85 -9.23
N ALA A 185 17.33 -11.91 -9.22
CA ALA A 185 18.74 -12.16 -9.54
C ALA A 185 19.68 -11.53 -8.50
N GLY A 186 20.86 -12.13 -8.33
CA GLY A 186 21.93 -11.61 -7.48
C GLY A 186 22.09 -12.33 -6.14
N ASP A 187 22.37 -11.57 -5.09
CA ASP A 187 22.82 -12.11 -3.79
C ASP A 187 21.65 -12.60 -2.92
N LEU A 188 21.30 -13.88 -3.09
CA LEU A 188 20.19 -14.54 -2.38
C LEU A 188 20.64 -15.68 -1.45
N ASP A 189 21.90 -16.12 -1.54
CA ASP A 189 22.51 -17.12 -0.66
C ASP A 189 22.96 -16.48 0.67
N ILE A 190 21.99 -15.84 1.33
CA ILE A 190 22.17 -15.13 2.60
C ILE A 190 21.15 -15.66 3.62
N PRO A 191 21.53 -15.86 4.90
CA PRO A 191 20.62 -16.37 5.91
C PRO A 191 19.41 -15.47 6.14
N LEU A 192 18.27 -16.08 6.49
CA LEU A 192 17.10 -15.34 6.92
C LEU A 192 17.29 -14.75 8.32
N SER A 193 16.97 -13.47 8.46
CA SER A 193 16.96 -12.72 9.73
C SER A 193 15.53 -12.38 10.18
N ILE A 194 14.53 -13.09 9.64
CA ILE A 194 13.09 -12.91 9.86
C ILE A 194 12.40 -14.29 10.01
N PRO A 195 11.24 -14.38 10.69
CA PRO A 195 10.55 -15.66 10.88
C PRO A 195 10.02 -16.24 9.56
N TRP A 196 10.59 -17.36 9.12
CA TRP A 196 10.07 -18.16 7.99
C TRP A 196 10.10 -19.65 8.34
N ARG A 197 9.07 -20.41 7.93
CA ARG A 197 9.04 -21.86 8.15
C ARG A 197 9.75 -22.56 7.01
N GLY A 198 10.63 -23.51 7.32
CA GLY A 198 11.21 -24.44 6.35
C GLY A 198 12.29 -23.87 5.43
N CYS A 199 12.55 -22.55 5.47
CA CYS A 199 13.61 -21.89 4.71
C CYS A 199 14.71 -21.42 5.67
N SER A 200 15.97 -21.51 5.24
CA SER A 200 17.14 -20.99 5.97
C SER A 200 17.74 -19.77 5.28
N THR A 201 17.54 -19.65 3.97
CA THR A 201 18.10 -18.61 3.09
C THR A 201 17.02 -17.77 2.41
N LEU A 202 17.41 -16.57 1.96
CA LEU A 202 16.54 -15.69 1.18
C LEU A 202 16.18 -16.29 -0.19
N ALA A 203 17.05 -17.15 -0.76
CA ALA A 203 16.77 -17.93 -1.95
C ALA A 203 15.59 -18.90 -1.76
N GLU A 204 15.61 -19.71 -0.69
CA GLU A 204 14.53 -20.67 -0.39
C GLU A 204 13.19 -19.96 -0.14
N ALA A 205 13.18 -18.88 0.66
CA ALA A 205 11.97 -18.09 0.90
C ALA A 205 11.46 -17.35 -0.37
N THR A 206 12.35 -16.99 -1.29
CA THR A 206 11.97 -16.46 -2.60
C THR A 206 11.27 -17.53 -3.45
N GLN A 207 11.75 -18.78 -3.42
CA GLN A 207 11.17 -19.90 -4.17
C GLN A 207 9.84 -20.38 -3.59
N ASP A 208 9.71 -20.42 -2.26
CA ASP A 208 8.45 -20.70 -1.53
C ASP A 208 7.33 -19.72 -1.94
N LEU A 209 7.70 -18.45 -2.14
CA LEU A 209 6.81 -17.40 -2.67
C LEU A 209 6.67 -17.40 -4.20
N GLN A 210 7.13 -18.45 -4.89
CA GLN A 210 7.07 -18.65 -6.34
C GLN A 210 7.88 -17.61 -7.17
N GLY A 211 8.86 -16.96 -6.55
CA GLY A 211 9.84 -16.11 -7.23
C GLY A 211 10.82 -16.93 -8.06
N GLN A 212 10.99 -16.55 -9.33
CA GLN A 212 11.87 -17.25 -10.28
C GLN A 212 13.31 -16.77 -10.12
N ILE A 213 14.16 -17.53 -9.44
CA ILE A 213 15.58 -17.19 -9.32
C ILE A 213 16.29 -17.40 -10.66
N VAL A 214 16.99 -16.38 -11.15
CA VAL A 214 17.72 -16.36 -12.42
C VAL A 214 19.14 -15.79 -12.23
N SER A 215 20.08 -16.18 -13.10
CA SER A 215 21.47 -15.70 -13.04
C SER A 215 21.63 -14.23 -13.44
N GLU A 216 20.78 -13.74 -14.34
CA GLU A 216 20.73 -12.35 -14.83
C GLU A 216 19.28 -12.02 -15.20
N LEU A 217 18.83 -10.78 -14.97
CA LEU A 217 17.50 -10.34 -15.35
C LEU A 217 17.43 -10.07 -16.86
N PRO A 218 16.40 -10.56 -17.57
CA PRO A 218 16.15 -10.17 -18.96
C PRO A 218 16.02 -8.66 -19.15
N ALA A 219 16.48 -8.19 -20.31
CA ALA A 219 16.16 -6.86 -20.78
C ALA A 219 14.65 -6.71 -21.02
N GLY A 220 14.13 -5.48 -20.88
CA GLY A 220 12.70 -5.20 -21.08
C GLY A 220 11.80 -5.38 -19.85
N LEU A 221 12.34 -5.68 -18.66
CA LEU A 221 11.58 -5.75 -17.40
C LEU A 221 11.61 -4.43 -16.61
N PRO A 222 10.52 -4.03 -15.93
CA PRO A 222 10.59 -3.04 -14.84
C PRO A 222 11.39 -3.63 -13.67
N TRP A 223 12.36 -2.88 -13.16
CA TRP A 223 13.27 -3.35 -12.10
C TRP A 223 12.96 -2.74 -10.72
N ILE A 224 12.85 -3.62 -9.72
CA ILE A 224 13.02 -3.27 -8.30
C ILE A 224 14.46 -3.61 -7.91
N TYR A 225 15.22 -2.61 -7.49
CA TYR A 225 16.66 -2.72 -7.25
C TYR A 225 16.99 -2.57 -5.77
N PHE A 226 17.45 -3.65 -5.15
CA PHE A 226 17.95 -3.67 -3.78
C PHE A 226 19.45 -3.36 -3.81
N GLY A 227 19.80 -2.10 -3.58
CA GLY A 227 21.20 -1.67 -3.50
C GLY A 227 21.41 -0.15 -3.47
N ASP A 228 22.61 0.20 -3.00
CA ASP A 228 23.09 1.56 -2.77
C ASP A 228 23.52 2.28 -4.07
N GLY A 229 24.39 1.66 -4.86
CA GLY A 229 24.92 2.22 -6.10
C GLY A 229 23.89 2.22 -7.24
N ILE A 230 24.05 3.11 -8.22
CA ILE A 230 23.16 3.22 -9.38
C ILE A 230 23.18 1.90 -10.21
N PRO A 231 22.02 1.34 -10.61
CA PRO A 231 21.97 0.16 -11.47
C PRO A 231 22.58 0.45 -12.84
N LYS A 232 23.32 -0.52 -13.38
CA LYS A 232 23.82 -0.47 -14.76
C LYS A 232 22.83 -1.17 -15.68
N ASN A 233 22.72 -0.69 -16.92
CA ASN A 233 21.96 -1.31 -18.02
C ASN A 233 20.44 -1.46 -17.78
N THR A 234 19.78 -0.47 -17.18
CA THR A 234 18.31 -0.40 -17.02
C THR A 234 17.60 -0.20 -18.37
N SER A 235 17.46 -1.28 -19.13
CA SER A 235 17.00 -1.29 -20.53
C SER A 235 15.57 -0.79 -20.78
N THR A 236 14.73 -0.68 -19.74
CA THR A 236 13.32 -0.23 -19.82
C THR A 236 13.10 1.25 -19.56
N GLY A 237 14.07 1.96 -18.98
CA GLY A 237 13.84 3.29 -18.41
C GLY A 237 13.09 3.29 -17.07
N PHE A 238 12.62 2.15 -16.57
CA PHE A 238 12.07 2.00 -15.21
C PHE A 238 13.02 1.19 -14.33
N ALA A 239 13.51 1.85 -13.27
CA ALA A 239 14.11 1.18 -12.13
C ALA A 239 13.88 2.00 -10.86
N ILE A 240 13.48 1.34 -9.78
CA ILE A 240 13.27 1.96 -8.46
C ILE A 240 14.02 1.18 -7.39
N ARG A 241 14.36 1.83 -6.27
CA ARG A 241 14.88 1.19 -5.06
C ARG A 241 13.87 1.29 -3.90
N PRO A 242 13.53 0.19 -3.23
CA PRO A 242 12.93 0.23 -1.89
C PRO A 242 13.94 0.82 -0.91
N VAL A 243 13.49 1.64 0.04
CA VAL A 243 14.33 2.17 1.12
C VAL A 243 13.56 2.23 2.44
N VAL A 244 14.30 2.06 3.55
CA VAL A 244 13.78 2.06 4.92
C VAL A 244 14.68 2.92 5.81
N GLN A 245 14.09 3.61 6.78
CA GLN A 245 14.81 4.28 7.88
C GLN A 245 13.94 4.23 9.14
N GLY A 246 14.16 3.23 9.99
CA GLY A 246 13.26 2.92 11.10
C GLY A 246 11.82 2.74 10.60
N TRP A 247 10.90 3.53 11.13
CA TRP A 247 9.49 3.53 10.78
C TRP A 247 9.15 4.19 9.44
N ASN A 248 10.12 4.82 8.76
CA ASN A 248 9.92 5.40 7.43
C ASN A 248 10.18 4.33 6.35
N GLY A 249 9.25 4.16 5.41
CA GLY A 249 9.38 3.20 4.31
C GLY A 249 8.80 3.73 3.00
N GLY A 250 9.46 3.45 1.89
CA GLY A 250 9.08 3.97 0.58
C GLY A 250 9.99 3.52 -0.54
N VAL A 251 9.90 4.22 -1.67
CA VAL A 251 10.71 3.99 -2.86
C VAL A 251 11.26 5.29 -3.44
N LEU A 252 12.43 5.18 -4.05
CA LEU A 252 13.08 6.23 -4.85
C LEU A 252 13.32 5.72 -6.28
N PRO A 253 13.38 6.59 -7.29
CA PRO A 253 13.99 6.24 -8.58
C PRO A 253 15.41 5.70 -8.37
N ALA A 254 15.82 4.65 -9.09
CA ALA A 254 17.10 3.99 -8.81
C ALA A 254 18.34 4.82 -9.25
N CYS A 255 18.13 5.93 -9.97
CA CYS A 255 19.14 6.95 -10.21
C CYS A 255 19.37 7.91 -9.03
N ASP A 256 18.41 8.04 -8.11
CA ASP A 256 18.44 9.06 -7.07
C ASP A 256 19.36 8.65 -5.91
N PRO A 257 20.06 9.61 -5.27
CA PRO A 257 21.00 9.33 -4.20
C PRO A 257 20.30 8.73 -2.97
N ILE A 258 20.92 7.70 -2.39
CA ILE A 258 20.44 7.06 -1.16
C ILE A 258 21.11 7.72 0.07
N SER A 259 20.29 8.06 1.07
CA SER A 259 20.71 8.54 2.40
C SER A 259 20.18 7.66 3.54
N PHE A 260 19.82 6.41 3.21
CA PHE A 260 19.16 5.43 4.06
C PHE A 260 20.17 4.33 4.46
N SER A 261 19.99 3.70 5.63
CA SER A 261 20.85 2.58 6.03
C SER A 261 20.44 1.29 5.31
N MET A 262 21.38 0.37 5.12
CA MET A 262 21.11 -1.00 4.65
C MET A 262 20.98 -2.00 5.82
N GLU A 263 21.14 -1.55 7.06
CA GLU A 263 21.14 -2.39 8.29
C GLU A 263 19.80 -2.36 9.04
N GLU A 264 18.73 -1.86 8.40
CA GLU A 264 17.44 -1.56 9.02
C GLU A 264 16.68 -2.79 9.55
N THR A 265 16.13 -2.69 10.77
CA THR A 265 15.49 -3.81 11.46
C THR A 265 13.97 -3.71 11.58
N PHE A 266 13.37 -2.54 11.32
CA PHE A 266 11.93 -2.33 11.50
C PHE A 266 11.13 -2.90 10.31
N THR A 267 10.74 -4.17 10.43
CA THR A 267 10.14 -4.95 9.35
C THR A 267 8.84 -4.39 8.75
N PRO A 268 7.92 -3.69 9.48
CA PRO A 268 6.72 -3.11 8.85
C PRO A 268 7.03 -2.03 7.80
N ALA A 269 8.10 -1.22 8.00
CA ALA A 269 8.55 -0.28 6.97
C ALA A 269 9.21 -0.99 5.78
N GLY A 270 9.80 -2.16 6.01
CA GLY A 270 10.21 -3.10 4.96
C GLY A 270 9.04 -3.58 4.10
N VAL A 271 8.00 -4.15 4.73
CA VAL A 271 6.75 -4.57 4.04
C VAL A 271 6.16 -3.40 3.24
N LEU A 272 6.13 -2.19 3.81
CA LEU A 272 5.68 -0.97 3.14
C LEU A 272 6.51 -0.67 1.89
N ALA A 273 7.84 -0.60 2.01
CA ALA A 273 8.75 -0.30 0.90
C ALA A 273 8.65 -1.34 -0.24
N GLY A 274 8.54 -2.64 0.12
CA GLY A 274 8.34 -3.72 -0.84
C GLY A 274 7.01 -3.65 -1.59
N ALA A 275 5.91 -3.39 -0.88
CA ALA A 275 4.59 -3.22 -1.48
C ALA A 275 4.50 -1.95 -2.34
N MET A 276 5.12 -0.85 -1.91
CA MET A 276 5.20 0.40 -2.69
C MET A 276 5.97 0.21 -3.99
N ALA A 277 7.03 -0.61 -3.99
CA ALA A 277 7.77 -0.91 -5.20
C ALA A 277 6.94 -1.68 -6.24
N VAL A 278 6.14 -2.65 -5.80
CA VAL A 278 5.20 -3.36 -6.68
C VAL A 278 4.07 -2.44 -7.16
N SER A 279 3.59 -1.53 -6.30
CA SER A 279 2.59 -0.51 -6.68
C SER A 279 3.10 0.39 -7.82
N GLU A 280 4.30 0.94 -7.71
CA GLU A 280 4.89 1.79 -8.75
C GLU A 280 5.18 1.01 -10.04
N ALA A 281 5.72 -0.21 -9.94
CA ALA A 281 5.97 -1.05 -11.11
C ALA A 281 4.68 -1.44 -11.85
N PHE A 282 3.59 -1.70 -11.12
CA PHE A 282 2.29 -2.08 -11.70
C PHE A 282 1.60 -0.90 -12.39
N GLN A 283 1.60 0.29 -11.76
CA GLN A 283 1.08 1.51 -12.39
C GLN A 283 1.89 1.89 -13.64
N TRP A 284 3.22 1.73 -13.61
CA TRP A 284 4.09 2.02 -14.75
C TRP A 284 3.85 1.07 -15.94
N ILE A 285 3.81 -0.25 -15.71
CA ILE A 285 3.63 -1.23 -16.82
C ILE A 285 2.23 -1.14 -17.45
N ARG A 286 1.22 -0.73 -16.67
CA ARG A 286 -0.14 -0.44 -17.16
C ARG A 286 -0.24 0.93 -17.85
N GLY A 287 0.63 1.87 -17.51
CA GLY A 287 0.62 3.23 -18.05
C GLY A 287 -0.48 4.14 -17.48
N ASP A 288 -1.13 3.76 -16.36
CA ASP A 288 -2.23 4.53 -15.77
C ASP A 288 -1.77 5.73 -14.89
N SER A 289 -0.46 5.84 -14.62
CA SER A 289 0.14 6.93 -13.86
C SER A 289 1.49 7.39 -14.47
N PRO A 290 1.55 8.57 -15.12
CA PRO A 290 2.78 9.08 -15.75
C PRO A 290 3.94 9.41 -14.80
N LEU A 291 3.69 9.45 -13.48
CA LEU A 291 4.71 9.67 -12.45
C LEU A 291 5.26 8.37 -11.86
N ALA A 292 4.66 7.22 -12.17
CA ALA A 292 5.02 5.95 -11.55
C ALA A 292 6.49 5.58 -11.83
N GLY A 293 7.27 5.40 -10.75
CA GLY A 293 8.70 5.13 -10.81
C GLY A 293 9.62 6.34 -11.08
N TYR A 294 9.05 7.52 -11.37
CA TYR A 294 9.78 8.77 -11.57
C TYR A 294 9.62 9.74 -10.39
N ARG A 295 9.19 9.22 -9.22
CA ARG A 295 8.93 9.97 -7.98
C ARG A 295 9.51 9.26 -6.77
N SER A 296 9.96 10.05 -5.80
CA SER A 296 10.13 9.59 -4.41
C SER A 296 8.76 9.53 -3.75
N VAL A 297 8.36 8.36 -3.22
CA VAL A 297 7.02 8.15 -2.64
C VAL A 297 7.06 7.09 -1.54
N GLY A 298 6.38 7.34 -0.42
CA GLY A 298 6.50 6.56 0.81
C GLY A 298 5.79 7.23 1.99
N LEU A 299 5.86 6.60 3.17
CA LEU A 299 5.20 7.04 4.40
C LEU A 299 6.15 6.97 5.60
N SER A 300 5.90 7.83 6.60
CA SER A 300 6.29 7.52 7.98
C SER A 300 5.16 6.73 8.63
N LEU A 301 5.46 5.54 9.14
CA LEU A 301 4.52 4.75 9.95
C LEU A 301 4.45 5.28 11.40
N TRP A 302 5.46 6.03 11.83
CA TRP A 302 5.54 6.67 13.15
C TRP A 302 4.71 7.94 13.21
N GLN A 303 4.88 8.83 12.24
CA GLN A 303 4.14 10.09 12.12
C GLN A 303 3.46 10.20 10.73
N PRO A 304 2.42 9.39 10.45
CA PRO A 304 1.69 9.46 9.19
C PRO A 304 1.05 10.84 9.05
N SER A 305 1.25 11.48 7.91
CA SER A 305 0.73 12.82 7.63
C SER A 305 0.59 13.03 6.13
N ALA A 306 -0.44 13.78 5.73
CA ALA A 306 -0.67 14.20 4.36
C ALA A 306 0.38 15.22 3.83
N THR A 307 1.17 15.82 4.72
CA THR A 307 2.10 16.93 4.40
C THR A 307 3.55 16.70 4.85
N ALA A 308 3.85 15.61 5.55
CA ALA A 308 5.23 15.30 5.95
C ALA A 308 6.02 14.66 4.79
N ASN A 309 7.26 15.10 4.59
CA ASN A 309 8.19 14.39 3.72
C ASN A 309 8.74 13.16 4.47
N TRP A 310 8.32 11.97 4.07
CA TRP A 310 8.69 10.69 4.70
C TRP A 310 10.22 10.45 4.74
N GLN A 311 10.99 11.03 3.81
CA GLN A 311 12.46 10.94 3.76
C GLN A 311 13.16 11.79 4.84
N THR A 312 12.45 12.72 5.48
CA THR A 312 12.95 13.61 6.52
C THR A 312 12.04 13.63 7.74
N ALA A 313 11.20 12.60 7.89
CA ALA A 313 10.40 12.38 9.09
C ALA A 313 11.26 11.71 10.17
N GLU A 314 10.95 11.92 11.44
CA GLU A 314 11.64 11.23 12.53
C GLU A 314 11.53 9.70 12.34
N PRO A 315 12.63 8.92 12.47
CA PRO A 315 12.65 7.50 12.14
C PRO A 315 11.88 6.63 13.16
N GLY A 316 11.29 7.23 14.19
CA GLY A 316 10.60 6.55 15.28
C GLY A 316 11.55 5.87 16.28
N PRO A 317 11.03 5.47 17.46
CA PRO A 317 11.80 4.77 18.47
C PRO A 317 12.06 3.31 18.06
N ARG A 318 13.07 2.69 18.67
CA ARG A 318 13.18 1.23 18.65
C ARG A 318 12.01 0.63 19.44
N LEU A 319 11.49 -0.50 18.97
CA LEU A 319 10.54 -1.28 19.75
C LEU A 319 11.25 -2.00 20.89
N GLU A 320 10.62 -2.02 22.06
CA GLU A 320 10.96 -2.91 23.18
C GLU A 320 9.86 -3.97 23.40
N TYR A 321 8.64 -3.73 22.90
CA TYR A 321 7.47 -4.57 23.13
C TYR A 321 6.63 -4.80 21.86
N LEU A 322 5.99 -5.98 21.79
CA LEU A 322 5.07 -6.42 20.73
C LEU A 322 3.71 -6.88 21.30
N PRO A 323 2.61 -6.86 20.52
CA PRO A 323 1.28 -7.27 20.98
C PRO A 323 1.20 -8.76 21.29
N ALA A 324 0.70 -9.13 22.46
CA ALA A 324 0.51 -10.53 22.86
C ALA A 324 -0.93 -11.04 22.71
N LYS A 325 -1.94 -10.17 22.55
CA LYS A 325 -3.33 -10.55 22.29
C LYS A 325 -3.96 -9.70 21.19
N LEU A 326 -4.46 -10.33 20.13
CA LEU A 326 -5.20 -9.67 19.05
C LEU A 326 -6.43 -10.50 18.64
N TRP A 327 -7.52 -9.82 18.26
CA TRP A 327 -8.65 -10.42 17.55
C TRP A 327 -8.61 -9.95 16.10
N LEU A 328 -8.77 -10.84 15.12
CA LEU A 328 -8.84 -10.51 13.70
C LEU A 328 -10.21 -10.90 13.14
N ILE A 329 -10.95 -9.92 12.62
CA ILE A 329 -12.28 -10.12 12.04
C ILE A 329 -12.21 -9.89 10.52
N GLY A 330 -12.55 -10.91 9.74
CA GLY A 330 -12.45 -10.92 8.28
C GLY A 330 -11.04 -11.31 7.83
N LEU A 331 -10.89 -12.54 7.32
CA LEU A 331 -9.64 -13.20 6.93
C LEU A 331 -9.50 -13.33 5.40
N GLY A 332 -10.16 -12.43 4.67
CA GLY A 332 -9.85 -12.15 3.26
C GLY A 332 -8.61 -11.26 3.11
N HIS A 333 -8.55 -10.50 2.02
CA HIS A 333 -7.41 -9.67 1.61
C HIS A 333 -6.75 -8.87 2.75
N LEU A 334 -7.52 -8.09 3.52
CA LEU A 334 -6.98 -7.27 4.61
C LEU A 334 -6.51 -8.09 5.83
N GLY A 335 -7.31 -9.05 6.31
CA GLY A 335 -6.92 -9.89 7.46
C GLY A 335 -5.65 -10.70 7.19
N GLN A 336 -5.49 -11.23 5.97
CA GLN A 336 -4.26 -11.91 5.57
C GLN A 336 -3.07 -10.96 5.43
N ALA A 337 -3.29 -9.69 5.06
CA ALA A 337 -2.23 -8.69 5.07
C ALA A 337 -1.84 -8.26 6.50
N TYR A 338 -2.79 -8.19 7.45
CA TYR A 338 -2.47 -7.99 8.87
C TYR A 338 -1.59 -9.13 9.40
N LEU A 339 -1.98 -10.38 9.12
CA LEU A 339 -1.19 -11.55 9.50
C LEU A 339 0.20 -11.57 8.84
N TRP A 340 0.30 -11.28 7.54
CA TRP A 340 1.56 -11.13 6.81
C TRP A 340 2.51 -10.16 7.54
N THR A 341 2.05 -8.94 7.83
CA THR A 341 2.87 -7.91 8.51
C THR A 341 3.19 -8.28 9.95
N LEU A 342 2.26 -8.90 10.70
CA LEU A 342 2.51 -9.45 12.04
C LEU A 342 3.59 -10.54 12.02
N GLY A 343 3.65 -11.36 10.97
CA GLY A 343 4.58 -12.48 10.83
C GLY A 343 6.05 -12.08 10.65
N PHE A 344 6.34 -10.84 10.24
CA PHE A 344 7.72 -10.32 10.20
C PHE A 344 8.14 -9.60 11.49
N LEU A 345 7.25 -9.42 12.47
CA LEU A 345 7.63 -8.80 13.74
C LEU A 345 8.58 -9.74 14.51
N PRO A 346 9.62 -9.21 15.17
CA PRO A 346 10.67 -10.01 15.81
C PRO A 346 10.23 -10.59 17.16
N TYR A 347 9.19 -11.43 17.16
CA TYR A 347 8.78 -12.17 18.36
C TYR A 347 9.85 -13.19 18.77
N PRO A 348 10.32 -13.20 20.03
CA PRO A 348 11.19 -14.25 20.53
C PRO A 348 10.57 -15.65 20.41
N VAL A 349 11.39 -16.66 20.15
CA VAL A 349 10.94 -18.05 20.02
C VAL A 349 10.26 -18.52 21.32
N GLY A 350 9.04 -19.05 21.21
CA GLY A 350 8.22 -19.46 22.35
C GLY A 350 7.35 -18.35 22.98
N SER A 351 7.29 -17.17 22.36
CA SER A 351 6.39 -16.08 22.76
C SER A 351 4.92 -16.51 22.73
N LYS A 352 4.17 -16.16 23.78
CA LYS A 352 2.73 -16.47 23.90
C LYS A 352 1.89 -15.37 23.24
N VAL A 353 1.91 -15.34 21.91
CA VAL A 353 1.01 -14.51 21.09
C VAL A 353 -0.30 -15.26 20.91
N ASN A 354 -1.42 -14.66 21.32
CA ASN A 354 -2.75 -15.26 21.24
C ASN A 354 -3.60 -14.50 20.20
N LEU A 355 -3.99 -15.19 19.14
CA LEU A 355 -4.77 -14.65 18.02
C LEU A 355 -6.17 -15.28 17.97
N VAL A 356 -7.21 -14.48 18.21
CA VAL A 356 -8.59 -14.90 17.88
C VAL A 356 -8.83 -14.62 16.39
N LEU A 357 -9.22 -15.64 15.62
CA LEU A 357 -9.39 -15.58 14.17
C LEU A 357 -10.86 -15.83 13.82
N GLN A 358 -11.53 -14.80 13.26
CA GLN A 358 -12.97 -14.82 12.97
C GLN A 358 -13.27 -14.58 11.48
N ASP A 359 -13.80 -15.61 10.82
CA ASP A 359 -14.36 -15.59 9.46
C ASP A 359 -15.30 -16.81 9.30
N ILE A 360 -16.23 -16.79 8.35
CA ILE A 360 -17.12 -17.91 8.05
C ILE A 360 -16.83 -18.60 6.71
N ASP A 361 -16.05 -17.97 5.82
CA ASP A 361 -15.92 -18.43 4.44
C ASP A 361 -14.86 -19.52 4.29
N SER A 362 -14.94 -20.21 3.14
CA SER A 362 -13.81 -20.96 2.59
C SER A 362 -12.95 -20.05 1.69
N LEU A 363 -11.72 -20.50 1.41
CA LEU A 363 -10.86 -19.89 0.41
C LEU A 363 -11.30 -20.28 -1.01
N GLU A 364 -11.23 -19.32 -1.93
CA GLU A 364 -11.61 -19.48 -3.34
C GLU A 364 -10.43 -19.21 -4.27
N ASP A 365 -10.49 -19.69 -5.52
CA ASP A 365 -9.47 -19.46 -6.56
C ASP A 365 -9.13 -17.96 -6.71
N ALA A 366 -10.13 -17.09 -6.75
CA ALA A 366 -9.97 -15.64 -6.85
C ALA A 366 -9.30 -15.00 -5.62
N ASN A 367 -9.23 -15.67 -4.47
CA ASN A 367 -8.55 -15.14 -3.28
C ASN A 367 -7.02 -15.10 -3.48
N ASP A 368 -6.44 -16.00 -4.28
CA ASP A 368 -5.00 -16.00 -4.55
C ASP A 368 -4.55 -14.68 -5.20
N SER A 369 -5.40 -14.02 -5.98
CA SER A 369 -5.08 -12.74 -6.65
C SER A 369 -4.83 -11.54 -5.71
N THR A 370 -5.20 -11.64 -4.43
CA THR A 370 -5.09 -10.52 -3.47
C THR A 370 -4.60 -10.94 -2.09
N SER A 371 -4.99 -12.12 -1.61
CA SER A 371 -4.85 -12.50 -0.20
C SER A 371 -3.48 -13.14 0.04
N LEU A 372 -2.61 -12.43 0.79
CA LEU A 372 -1.16 -12.68 0.83
C LEU A 372 -0.74 -14.07 1.30
N LEU A 373 -1.58 -14.74 2.09
CA LEU A 373 -1.31 -16.06 2.68
C LEU A 373 -2.03 -17.20 1.93
N THR A 374 -2.83 -16.86 0.92
CA THR A 374 -3.55 -17.83 0.09
C THR A 374 -2.68 -18.29 -1.08
N ASN A 375 -2.84 -19.56 -1.47
CA ASN A 375 -2.40 -20.14 -2.74
C ASN A 375 -3.43 -21.20 -3.18
N SER A 376 -3.29 -21.73 -4.40
CA SER A 376 -4.25 -22.67 -5.00
C SER A 376 -4.41 -24.00 -4.23
N ALA A 377 -3.43 -24.42 -3.43
CA ALA A 377 -3.53 -25.65 -2.62
C ALA A 377 -4.40 -25.49 -1.37
N LEU A 378 -4.83 -24.27 -1.04
CA LEU A 378 -5.69 -23.96 0.11
C LEU A 378 -7.17 -23.75 -0.26
N VAL A 379 -7.54 -23.85 -1.54
CA VAL A 379 -8.91 -23.64 -2.01
C VAL A 379 -9.88 -24.65 -1.38
N GLY A 380 -11.07 -24.17 -1.00
CA GLY A 380 -12.08 -24.93 -0.26
C GLY A 380 -11.87 -24.98 1.27
N VAL A 381 -10.64 -24.79 1.77
CA VAL A 381 -10.34 -24.77 3.21
C VAL A 381 -10.95 -23.53 3.87
N LYS A 382 -11.52 -23.66 5.07
CA LYS A 382 -12.01 -22.51 5.85
C LYS A 382 -10.89 -21.52 6.13
N LYS A 383 -11.14 -20.22 5.89
CA LYS A 383 -10.15 -19.15 6.05
C LYS A 383 -9.54 -19.16 7.46
N THR A 384 -10.40 -19.27 8.48
CA THR A 384 -10.02 -19.51 9.89
C THR A 384 -8.94 -20.57 10.06
N ARG A 385 -9.17 -21.77 9.52
CA ARG A 385 -8.30 -22.95 9.70
C ARG A 385 -7.00 -22.83 8.92
N ALA A 386 -7.05 -22.32 7.69
CA ALA A 386 -5.86 -22.07 6.89
C ALA A 386 -4.96 -21.00 7.53
N MET A 387 -5.56 -19.93 8.06
CA MET A 387 -4.81 -18.87 8.74
C MET A 387 -4.31 -19.31 10.11
N ALA A 388 -5.05 -20.15 10.85
CA ALA A 388 -4.58 -20.74 12.10
C ALA A 388 -3.31 -21.56 11.91
N ALA A 389 -3.30 -22.46 10.91
CA ALA A 389 -2.10 -23.22 10.56
C ALA A 389 -0.91 -22.29 10.29
N TRP A 390 -1.08 -21.27 9.44
CA TRP A 390 -0.01 -20.30 9.12
C TRP A 390 0.49 -19.50 10.34
N CYS A 391 -0.37 -19.23 11.32
CA CYS A 391 -0.02 -18.59 12.59
C CYS A 391 0.73 -19.53 13.54
N GLU A 392 0.27 -20.78 13.66
CA GLU A 392 0.87 -21.82 14.52
C GLU A 392 2.26 -22.24 14.02
N GLU A 393 2.48 -22.21 12.70
CA GLU A 393 3.81 -22.31 12.08
C GLU A 393 4.82 -21.26 12.56
N ARG A 394 4.34 -20.11 13.04
CA ARG A 394 5.14 -18.99 13.58
C ARG A 394 5.11 -18.95 15.11
N GLY A 395 4.60 -20.01 15.75
CA GLY A 395 4.53 -20.16 17.21
C GLY A 395 3.38 -19.40 17.87
N PHE A 396 2.49 -18.77 17.10
CA PHE A 396 1.31 -18.10 17.65
C PHE A 396 0.24 -19.12 18.05
N GLN A 397 -0.48 -18.86 19.14
CA GLN A 397 -1.61 -19.66 19.61
C GLN A 397 -2.90 -19.11 19.01
N THR A 398 -3.77 -19.97 18.47
CA THR A 398 -5.01 -19.50 17.82
C THR A 398 -6.29 -20.00 18.47
N SER A 399 -7.33 -19.18 18.36
CA SER A 399 -8.72 -19.51 18.74
C SER A 399 -9.63 -19.17 17.57
N LEU A 400 -10.43 -20.14 17.11
CA LEU A 400 -11.26 -19.99 15.91
C LEU A 400 -12.72 -19.65 16.22
N ILE A 401 -13.27 -18.66 15.51
CA ILE A 401 -14.68 -18.28 15.56
C ILE A 401 -15.28 -18.35 14.16
N GLU A 402 -15.89 -19.49 13.84
CA GLU A 402 -16.58 -19.73 12.56
C GLU A 402 -18.04 -19.24 12.60
N ARG A 403 -18.24 -17.99 13.02
CA ARG A 403 -19.57 -17.33 13.16
C ARG A 403 -19.52 -15.89 12.64
N ILE A 404 -20.58 -15.49 11.92
CA ILE A 404 -20.80 -14.13 11.43
C ILE A 404 -20.66 -13.14 12.58
N PHE A 405 -19.82 -12.11 12.43
CA PHE A 405 -19.72 -11.03 13.41
C PHE A 405 -20.96 -10.13 13.35
N ALA A 406 -21.61 -9.93 14.49
CA ALA A 406 -22.84 -9.15 14.62
C ALA A 406 -22.94 -8.49 16.00
N GLY A 407 -23.91 -7.57 16.17
CA GLY A 407 -24.09 -6.78 17.39
C GLY A 407 -24.64 -7.55 18.60
N ASP A 408 -24.77 -8.87 18.52
CA ASP A 408 -25.10 -9.78 19.62
C ASP A 408 -23.85 -10.41 20.27
N PHE A 409 -22.66 -10.15 19.72
CA PHE A 409 -21.39 -10.49 20.36
C PHE A 409 -21.14 -9.62 21.60
N ASN A 410 -20.54 -10.23 22.62
CA ASN A 410 -19.98 -9.54 23.78
C ASN A 410 -18.68 -10.26 24.14
N ILE A 411 -17.56 -9.54 24.20
CA ILE A 411 -16.28 -10.14 24.63
C ILE A 411 -16.21 -10.29 26.15
N SER A 412 -15.52 -11.32 26.62
CA SER A 412 -15.14 -11.47 28.04
C SER A 412 -13.82 -10.76 28.36
N ASP A 413 -13.58 -10.48 29.65
CA ASP A 413 -12.30 -9.92 30.13
C ASP A 413 -11.07 -10.83 29.87
N SER A 414 -11.29 -12.08 29.45
CA SER A 414 -10.22 -13.03 29.13
C SER A 414 -9.69 -12.89 27.70
N GLU A 415 -10.53 -12.43 26.78
CA GLU A 415 -10.31 -12.38 25.34
C GLU A 415 -9.50 -11.13 24.90
N PRO A 416 -9.00 -11.09 23.65
CA PRO A 416 -8.30 -9.91 23.14
C PRO A 416 -9.23 -8.70 22.99
N ALA A 417 -9.02 -7.69 23.83
CA ALA A 417 -9.77 -6.44 23.80
C ALA A 417 -9.32 -5.43 22.71
N LEU A 418 -8.27 -5.78 21.95
CA LEU A 418 -7.77 -5.08 20.77
C LEU A 418 -8.10 -5.89 19.52
N VAL A 419 -8.88 -5.31 18.60
CA VAL A 419 -9.32 -5.96 17.37
C VAL A 419 -8.82 -5.25 16.12
N LEU A 420 -8.40 -6.05 15.13
CA LEU A 420 -8.08 -5.64 13.77
C LEU A 420 -9.18 -6.14 12.84
N CYS A 421 -9.85 -5.24 12.12
CA CYS A 421 -11.01 -5.59 11.30
C CYS A 421 -10.79 -5.30 9.81
N GLY A 422 -10.95 -6.33 8.99
CA GLY A 422 -10.75 -6.31 7.54
C GLY A 422 -11.95 -6.83 6.72
N VAL A 423 -13.16 -6.81 7.30
CA VAL A 423 -14.42 -7.18 6.61
C VAL A 423 -14.72 -6.25 5.44
N ASP A 424 -15.63 -6.63 4.55
CA ASP A 424 -15.96 -5.89 3.31
C ASP A 424 -17.40 -5.33 3.28
N ASN A 425 -18.28 -5.83 4.15
CA ASN A 425 -19.66 -5.40 4.36
C ASN A 425 -19.76 -4.22 5.35
N ILE A 426 -20.94 -3.61 5.43
CA ILE A 426 -21.23 -2.42 6.27
C ILE A 426 -21.83 -2.86 7.61
N GLU A 427 -22.60 -3.94 7.59
CA GLU A 427 -23.42 -4.47 8.67
C GLU A 427 -22.55 -4.82 9.89
N ALA A 428 -21.46 -5.55 9.67
CA ALA A 428 -20.45 -5.84 10.69
C ALA A 428 -19.72 -4.56 11.18
N ARG A 429 -19.37 -3.64 10.27
CA ARG A 429 -18.67 -2.39 10.64
C ARG A 429 -19.49 -1.52 11.57
N ARG A 430 -20.81 -1.43 11.37
CA ARG A 430 -21.75 -0.61 12.17
C ARG A 430 -21.95 -1.09 13.62
N VAL A 431 -21.35 -2.20 14.01
CA VAL A 431 -21.46 -2.79 15.36
C VAL A 431 -20.12 -3.07 16.03
N LEU A 432 -18.98 -2.74 15.40
CA LEU A 432 -17.63 -2.97 15.95
C LEU A 432 -17.44 -2.36 17.35
N ASP A 433 -17.99 -1.17 17.59
CA ASP A 433 -17.89 -0.42 18.84
C ASP A 433 -18.95 -0.79 19.90
N LYS A 434 -19.75 -1.84 19.65
CA LYS A 434 -20.91 -2.21 20.50
C LYS A 434 -20.76 -3.53 21.24
N VAL A 435 -19.69 -4.29 20.95
CA VAL A 435 -19.47 -5.66 21.45
C VAL A 435 -18.44 -5.75 22.59
N GLY A 436 -18.00 -4.62 23.13
CA GLY A 436 -17.14 -4.54 24.32
C GLY A 436 -15.63 -4.35 24.07
N PHE A 437 -15.16 -4.37 22.81
CA PHE A 437 -13.75 -4.10 22.48
C PHE A 437 -13.27 -2.75 23.06
N LYS A 438 -12.05 -2.72 23.61
CA LYS A 438 -11.45 -1.52 24.18
C LYS A 438 -10.72 -0.67 23.12
N ARG A 439 -10.25 -1.30 22.04
CA ARG A 439 -9.77 -0.63 20.82
C ARG A 439 -10.12 -1.45 19.59
N ILE A 440 -10.56 -0.77 18.54
CA ILE A 440 -10.76 -1.31 17.20
C ILE A 440 -9.88 -0.51 16.25
N ILE A 441 -9.13 -1.19 15.39
CA ILE A 441 -8.51 -0.60 14.20
C ILE A 441 -9.09 -1.34 13.01
N GLU A 442 -9.86 -0.66 12.16
CA GLU A 442 -10.49 -1.27 10.98
C GLU A 442 -10.06 -0.57 9.70
N ALA A 443 -9.92 -1.32 8.61
CA ALA A 443 -9.60 -0.76 7.31
C ALA A 443 -10.60 -1.15 6.23
N GLY A 444 -10.68 -0.34 5.19
CA GLY A 444 -11.36 -0.61 3.93
C GLY A 444 -10.48 -0.24 2.76
N LEU A 445 -10.64 -0.96 1.65
CA LEU A 445 -10.01 -0.66 0.36
C LEU A 445 -11.08 -0.25 -0.64
N GLY A 446 -10.74 0.56 -1.64
CA GLY A 446 -11.66 0.89 -2.72
C GLY A 446 -12.01 -0.32 -3.59
N LYS A 447 -13.25 -0.36 -4.08
CA LYS A 447 -13.87 -1.52 -4.75
C LYS A 447 -13.88 -1.45 -6.29
N GLY A 448 -13.63 -0.28 -6.89
CA GLY A 448 -13.77 -0.02 -8.34
C GLY A 448 -12.52 0.55 -9.03
N THR A 449 -12.55 0.70 -10.35
CA THR A 449 -11.40 1.08 -11.22
C THR A 449 -10.71 2.39 -10.88
N GLN A 450 -11.44 3.38 -10.35
CA GLN A 450 -10.86 4.65 -9.92
C GLN A 450 -10.16 4.55 -8.55
N GLU A 451 -10.67 3.66 -7.69
CA GLU A 451 -10.37 3.61 -6.26
C GLU A 451 -9.60 2.33 -5.84
N TYR A 452 -9.19 1.47 -6.78
CA TYR A 452 -8.50 0.20 -6.47
C TYR A 452 -7.16 0.36 -5.72
N LEU A 453 -6.58 1.56 -5.76
CA LEU A 453 -5.36 1.99 -5.05
C LEU A 453 -5.67 2.78 -3.76
N ALA A 454 -6.95 3.00 -3.45
CA ALA A 454 -7.38 3.78 -2.29
C ALA A 454 -7.57 2.92 -1.04
N LEU A 455 -7.16 3.45 0.11
CA LEU A 455 -7.26 2.83 1.42
C LEU A 455 -7.83 3.80 2.46
N LYS A 456 -8.56 3.25 3.42
CA LYS A 456 -9.12 3.96 4.58
C LYS A 456 -8.88 3.15 5.83
N ILE A 457 -8.52 3.80 6.93
CA ILE A 457 -8.39 3.20 8.25
C ILE A 457 -9.15 4.08 9.25
N HIS A 458 -9.96 3.48 10.10
CA HIS A 458 -10.56 4.14 11.27
C HIS A 458 -10.11 3.46 12.56
N THR A 459 -10.02 4.24 13.64
CA THR A 459 -9.73 3.73 14.98
C THR A 459 -10.83 4.13 15.95
N PHE A 460 -11.40 3.17 16.67
CA PHE A 460 -12.44 3.39 17.68
C PHE A 460 -11.96 2.96 19.09
N PRO A 461 -12.41 3.62 20.18
CA PRO A 461 -13.27 4.80 20.21
C PRO A 461 -12.66 6.04 19.55
N GLY A 462 -13.49 6.86 18.91
CA GLY A 462 -13.10 8.10 18.21
C GLY A 462 -14.22 9.14 18.32
N SER A 463 -14.06 10.30 17.68
CA SER A 463 -15.03 11.41 17.74
C SER A 463 -16.43 11.06 17.20
N ARG A 464 -16.54 9.99 16.42
CA ARG A 464 -17.80 9.42 15.90
C ARG A 464 -17.85 7.91 16.15
N PRO A 465 -18.98 7.35 16.56
CA PRO A 465 -19.18 5.90 16.64
C PRO A 465 -19.26 5.27 15.23
N ALA A 466 -19.03 3.97 15.16
CA ALA A 466 -18.85 3.25 13.90
C ALA A 466 -20.11 3.27 13.01
N ASP A 467 -21.32 3.32 13.58
CA ASP A 467 -22.56 3.47 12.81
C ASP A 467 -22.83 4.87 12.24
N GLN A 468 -22.15 5.89 12.77
CA GLN A 468 -22.17 7.24 12.20
C GLN A 468 -21.11 7.41 11.12
N CYS A 469 -19.99 6.67 11.20
CA CYS A 469 -19.02 6.56 10.11
C CYS A 469 -19.61 5.79 8.93
N TRP A 470 -20.16 4.60 9.20
CA TRP A 470 -20.69 3.67 8.22
C TRP A 470 -22.22 3.77 8.12
N LYS A 471 -22.70 4.86 7.50
CA LYS A 471 -24.14 5.09 7.33
C LYS A 471 -24.79 4.11 6.35
N SER A 472 -25.99 3.65 6.69
CA SER A 472 -26.87 2.87 5.81
C SER A 472 -27.57 3.79 4.79
N THR A 473 -26.84 4.27 3.78
CA THR A 473 -27.40 5.09 2.71
C THR A 473 -27.85 4.25 1.52
N ASN A 474 -29.17 4.10 1.34
CA ASN A 474 -29.77 3.64 0.08
C ASN A 474 -29.55 4.66 -1.06
N GLU A 475 -29.15 5.88 -0.73
CA GLU A 475 -28.87 6.97 -1.68
C GLU A 475 -27.46 6.83 -2.28
N GLY A 476 -27.40 6.36 -3.53
CA GLY A 476 -26.16 6.28 -4.30
C GLY A 476 -25.42 4.95 -4.15
N SER A 477 -26.14 3.84 -4.19
CA SER A 477 -25.59 2.53 -4.55
C SER A 477 -24.79 2.63 -5.85
N TYR A 478 -23.58 2.09 -5.89
CA TYR A 478 -22.84 1.91 -7.14
C TYR A 478 -23.59 0.88 -7.99
N SER A 479 -24.39 1.37 -8.94
CA SER A 479 -25.04 0.50 -9.91
C SER A 479 -23.97 -0.10 -10.81
N PRO A 480 -23.86 -1.44 -10.94
CA PRO A 480 -22.93 -2.08 -11.87
C PRO A 480 -23.39 -1.96 -13.34
N VAL A 481 -24.58 -1.40 -13.61
CA VAL A 481 -25.14 -1.28 -14.97
C VAL A 481 -24.27 -0.48 -15.96
N PRO A 482 -23.45 0.52 -15.58
CA PRO A 482 -22.47 1.13 -16.48
C PRO A 482 -21.21 0.26 -16.73
N LEU A 483 -20.94 -0.76 -15.90
CA LEU A 483 -19.85 -1.70 -16.15
C LEU A 483 -20.27 -2.77 -17.17
N ILE A 484 -21.53 -3.22 -17.18
CA ILE A 484 -21.96 -4.27 -18.13
C ILE A 484 -21.91 -3.80 -19.60
N THR A 485 -21.83 -2.48 -19.86
CA THR A 485 -21.61 -1.89 -21.19
C THR A 485 -20.14 -1.82 -21.61
N GLN A 486 -19.19 -2.19 -20.74
CA GLN A 486 -17.77 -2.29 -21.12
C GLN A 486 -17.54 -3.47 -22.06
N PRO A 487 -16.56 -3.39 -22.99
CA PRO A 487 -16.33 -4.39 -24.03
C PRO A 487 -16.32 -5.85 -23.54
N ALA A 488 -15.53 -6.19 -22.51
CA ALA A 488 -15.45 -7.56 -22.00
C ALA A 488 -16.76 -8.11 -21.40
N TYR A 489 -17.69 -7.25 -20.94
CA TYR A 489 -19.01 -7.70 -20.48
C TYR A 489 -20.01 -7.85 -21.64
N GLN A 490 -19.81 -7.13 -22.75
CA GLN A 490 -20.57 -7.34 -23.99
C GLN A 490 -20.13 -8.63 -24.70
N ASP A 491 -18.83 -8.92 -24.78
CA ASP A 491 -18.30 -10.20 -25.28
C ASP A 491 -18.88 -11.41 -24.52
N LEU A 492 -18.97 -11.34 -23.19
CA LEU A 492 -19.64 -12.39 -22.40
C LEU A 492 -21.14 -12.50 -22.70
N LEU A 493 -21.84 -11.37 -22.90
CA LEU A 493 -23.26 -11.36 -23.28
C LEU A 493 -23.49 -11.98 -24.67
N GLU A 494 -22.62 -11.68 -25.64
CA GLU A 494 -22.63 -12.29 -26.98
C GLU A 494 -22.30 -13.78 -26.95
N LYS A 495 -21.39 -14.21 -26.06
CA LYS A 495 -21.11 -15.63 -25.73
C LYS A 495 -22.24 -16.32 -24.96
N GLY A 496 -23.32 -15.61 -24.59
CA GLY A 496 -24.52 -16.18 -23.97
C GLY A 496 -24.58 -16.14 -22.44
N ALA A 497 -23.71 -15.37 -21.78
CA ALA A 497 -23.82 -15.15 -20.33
C ALA A 497 -25.10 -14.36 -19.99
N ASP A 498 -25.74 -14.72 -18.88
CA ASP A 498 -27.00 -14.10 -18.48
C ASP A 498 -26.79 -12.70 -17.84
N ARG A 499 -27.79 -11.83 -17.97
CA ARG A 499 -27.67 -10.45 -17.48
C ARG A 499 -27.62 -10.33 -15.96
N CYS A 500 -28.12 -11.30 -15.20
CA CYS A 500 -28.06 -11.31 -13.75
C CYS A 500 -26.64 -11.70 -13.28
N GLY A 501 -26.09 -12.79 -13.81
CA GLY A 501 -24.71 -13.21 -13.58
C GLY A 501 -23.68 -12.14 -13.97
N LEU A 502 -23.90 -11.39 -15.08
CA LEU A 502 -23.05 -10.25 -15.44
C LEU A 502 -23.16 -9.06 -14.48
N ILE A 503 -24.34 -8.81 -13.90
CA ILE A 503 -24.55 -7.77 -12.87
C ILE A 503 -23.88 -8.17 -11.55
N GLU A 504 -23.98 -9.44 -11.15
CA GLU A 504 -23.28 -9.99 -9.99
C GLU A 504 -21.76 -9.92 -10.18
N LEU A 505 -21.25 -10.42 -11.31
CA LEU A 505 -19.84 -10.39 -11.67
C LEU A 505 -19.29 -8.96 -11.63
N ALA A 506 -19.99 -8.00 -12.24
CA ALA A 506 -19.63 -6.59 -12.22
C ALA A 506 -19.69 -5.95 -10.82
N GLY A 507 -20.60 -6.39 -9.94
CA GLY A 507 -20.73 -5.93 -8.56
C GLY A 507 -19.60 -6.36 -7.62
N HIS A 508 -18.84 -7.41 -7.95
CA HIS A 508 -17.65 -7.79 -7.17
C HIS A 508 -16.56 -6.73 -7.25
N SER A 509 -15.79 -6.58 -6.16
CA SER A 509 -14.68 -5.64 -6.10
C SER A 509 -13.49 -6.07 -6.96
N VAL A 510 -12.80 -5.08 -7.53
CA VAL A 510 -11.40 -5.23 -7.96
C VAL A 510 -10.47 -5.11 -6.74
N GLY A 511 -9.18 -5.39 -6.91
CA GLY A 511 -8.18 -5.16 -5.86
C GLY A 511 -6.80 -5.68 -6.24
N ALA A 512 -5.77 -5.10 -5.62
CA ALA A 512 -4.38 -5.49 -5.79
C ALA A 512 -3.72 -5.80 -4.43
N SER A 513 -2.97 -6.90 -4.37
CA SER A 513 -2.34 -7.46 -3.17
C SER A 513 -1.46 -6.46 -2.39
N PHE A 514 -0.73 -5.59 -3.10
CA PHE A 514 0.13 -4.58 -2.51
C PHE A 514 -0.64 -3.47 -1.76
N VAL A 515 -1.90 -3.19 -2.12
CA VAL A 515 -2.71 -2.17 -1.43
C VAL A 515 -3.15 -2.67 -0.05
N GLY A 516 -3.51 -3.96 0.06
CA GLY A 516 -3.72 -4.62 1.35
C GLY A 516 -2.45 -4.66 2.19
N ALA A 517 -1.29 -4.95 1.57
CA ALA A 517 0.01 -4.88 2.26
C ALA A 517 0.28 -3.48 2.83
N VAL A 518 0.18 -2.40 2.03
CA VAL A 518 0.36 -1.02 2.53
C VAL A 518 -0.62 -0.69 3.65
N ALA A 519 -1.92 -0.95 3.47
CA ALA A 519 -2.92 -0.72 4.51
C ALA A 519 -2.61 -1.48 5.81
N SER A 520 -2.10 -2.72 5.72
CA SER A 520 -1.72 -3.50 6.89
C SER A 520 -0.55 -2.88 7.66
N THR A 521 0.43 -2.27 6.99
CA THR A 521 1.56 -1.63 7.69
C THR A 521 1.12 -0.44 8.54
N LEU A 522 0.16 0.35 8.05
CA LEU A 522 -0.47 1.42 8.82
C LEU A 522 -1.33 0.88 9.98
N VAL A 523 -2.11 -0.18 9.78
CA VAL A 523 -2.89 -0.83 10.84
C VAL A 523 -2.00 -1.40 11.95
N ILE A 524 -0.90 -2.08 11.59
CA ILE A 524 0.05 -2.62 12.57
C ILE A 524 0.88 -1.50 13.22
N ALA A 525 1.22 -0.43 12.51
CA ALA A 525 1.88 0.73 13.10
C ALA A 525 1.02 1.42 14.17
N GLN A 526 -0.30 1.49 13.98
CA GLN A 526 -1.25 1.98 14.99
C GLN A 526 -1.28 1.09 16.25
N VAL A 527 -1.17 -0.23 16.09
CA VAL A 527 -0.99 -1.17 17.23
C VAL A 527 0.33 -0.93 17.95
N LEU A 528 1.43 -0.78 17.20
CA LEU A 528 2.77 -0.60 17.77
C LEU A 528 2.90 0.75 18.49
N ARG A 529 2.32 1.84 17.96
CA ARG A 529 2.21 3.15 18.63
C ARG A 529 1.43 3.05 19.93
N LEU A 530 0.26 2.41 19.92
CA LEU A 530 -0.53 2.17 21.14
C LEU A 530 0.25 1.45 22.24
N ILE A 531 1.12 0.50 21.86
CA ILE A 531 1.94 -0.30 22.80
C ILE A 531 3.03 0.53 23.48
N ILE A 532 3.71 1.39 22.73
CA ILE A 532 4.76 2.29 23.26
C ILE A 532 4.19 3.57 23.92
N GLY A 533 2.89 3.56 24.23
CA GLY A 533 2.20 4.63 24.98
C GLY A 533 1.80 5.84 24.15
N GLU A 534 1.84 5.73 22.82
CA GLU A 534 1.71 6.87 21.91
C GLU A 534 0.30 7.11 21.37
N SER A 535 0.10 8.34 20.90
CA SER A 535 -1.15 8.73 20.24
C SER A 535 -1.35 7.96 18.93
N ILE A 536 -2.60 7.58 18.66
CA ILE A 536 -3.04 6.87 17.46
C ILE A 536 -4.00 7.76 16.65
N ASP A 537 -4.05 7.57 15.34
CA ASP A 537 -4.93 8.35 14.47
C ASP A 537 -6.36 7.78 14.43
N GLU A 538 -7.38 8.63 14.44
CA GLU A 538 -8.79 8.28 14.33
C GLU A 538 -9.19 7.93 12.90
N LEU A 539 -8.63 8.63 11.92
CA LEU A 539 -8.83 8.41 10.49
C LEU A 539 -7.51 8.58 9.74
N ILE A 540 -7.21 7.62 8.85
CA ILE A 540 -6.21 7.74 7.79
C ILE A 540 -6.93 7.46 6.46
N ASP A 541 -6.78 8.35 5.48
CA ASP A 541 -7.38 8.28 4.13
C ASP A 541 -6.29 8.51 3.08
N GLY A 542 -6.27 7.71 2.00
CA GLY A 542 -5.21 7.80 1.00
C GLY A 542 -5.45 7.00 -0.28
N ASP A 543 -4.62 7.29 -1.29
CA ASP A 543 -4.57 6.63 -2.60
C ASP A 543 -3.11 6.53 -3.05
N LEU A 544 -2.61 5.32 -3.32
CA LEU A 544 -1.22 5.08 -3.73
C LEU A 544 -0.85 5.80 -5.05
N ARG A 545 -1.85 6.14 -5.88
CA ARG A 545 -1.68 6.94 -7.10
C ARG A 545 -1.28 8.40 -6.81
N SER A 546 -1.69 8.94 -5.67
CA SER A 546 -1.50 10.35 -5.34
C SER A 546 -0.03 10.69 -5.02
N SER A 547 0.39 11.94 -5.29
CA SER A 547 1.77 12.38 -5.08
C SER A 547 2.16 12.50 -3.60
N SER A 548 1.20 12.89 -2.75
CA SER A 548 1.18 12.50 -1.34
C SER A 548 0.15 11.37 -1.21
N ILE A 549 0.57 10.20 -0.73
CA ILE A 549 -0.30 9.01 -0.63
C ILE A 549 -1.49 9.31 0.29
N LEU A 550 -1.25 9.99 1.41
CA LEU A 550 -2.28 10.30 2.39
C LEU A 550 -2.97 11.62 2.03
N SER A 551 -4.30 11.55 1.82
CA SER A 551 -5.15 12.71 1.57
C SER A 551 -5.65 13.33 2.88
N CYS A 552 -5.80 12.52 3.93
CA CYS A 552 -6.22 12.98 5.25
C CYS A 552 -5.61 12.11 6.35
N VAL A 553 -5.17 12.75 7.44
CA VAL A 553 -4.90 12.10 8.72
C VAL A 553 -5.56 12.94 9.80
N VAL A 554 -6.32 12.29 10.69
CA VAL A 554 -6.99 12.93 11.83
C VAL A 554 -6.50 12.25 13.11
N PRO A 555 -5.68 12.92 13.94
CA PRO A 555 -5.26 12.36 15.23
C PRO A 555 -6.44 12.12 16.16
N ASN A 556 -6.47 10.97 16.85
CA ASN A 556 -7.52 10.69 17.82
C ASN A 556 -7.35 11.59 19.05
N ARG A 557 -8.41 12.33 19.40
CA ARG A 557 -8.43 13.29 20.52
C ARG A 557 -9.30 12.84 21.69
N SER A 558 -9.83 11.61 21.63
CA SER A 558 -10.62 11.02 22.71
C SER A 558 -9.73 10.74 23.92
N CYS A 559 -10.28 10.83 25.13
CA CYS A 559 -9.65 10.20 26.28
C CYS A 559 -9.82 8.68 26.11
N LEU A 560 -8.72 7.95 25.90
CA LEU A 560 -8.75 6.55 25.51
C LEU A 560 -8.45 5.64 26.71
N ASP A 561 -9.48 5.04 27.29
CA ASP A 561 -9.40 4.16 28.47
C ASP A 561 -8.24 3.17 28.41
N LEU A 562 -7.38 3.17 29.43
CA LEU A 562 -6.24 2.26 29.51
C LEU A 562 -6.70 0.81 29.65
N PHE A 563 -6.07 -0.08 28.88
CA PHE A 563 -6.26 -1.52 28.92
C PHE A 563 -4.93 -2.20 28.55
N ASN A 564 -4.80 -3.49 28.88
CA ASN A 564 -3.59 -4.24 28.56
C ASN A 564 -3.83 -5.14 27.32
N PRO A 565 -3.24 -4.84 26.14
CA PRO A 565 -3.32 -5.71 24.96
C PRO A 565 -2.46 -6.99 25.10
N GLY A 566 -1.79 -7.19 26.24
CA GLY A 566 -0.72 -8.16 26.41
C GLY A 566 0.56 -7.68 25.72
N LEU A 567 1.69 -7.79 26.41
CA LEU A 567 2.99 -7.32 25.95
C LEU A 567 4.01 -8.46 25.97
N ILE A 568 4.79 -8.57 24.91
CA ILE A 568 5.97 -9.44 24.80
C ILE A 568 7.19 -8.52 24.64
N HIS A 569 8.16 -8.63 25.53
CA HIS A 569 9.48 -7.98 25.38
C HIS A 569 10.27 -8.70 24.29
N ILE A 570 11.05 -7.97 23.48
CA ILE A 570 11.89 -8.52 22.39
C ILE A 570 13.38 -8.53 22.69
#